data_AF-A0A158RZ48-F1
#
_entry.id   AF-A0A158RZ48-F1
#
_cell.length_a   1.000
_cell.length_b   1.000
_cell.length_c   1.000
_cell.angle_alpha   90.00
_cell.angle_beta   90.00
_cell.angle_gamma   90.00
#
_symmetry.space_group_name_H-M   'P 1'
#
loop_
_entity.id
_entity.type
_entity.pdbx_description
1 polymer ?
#
loop_
_entity_poly.entity_id
_entity_poly.type
_entity_poly.pdbx_seq_one_letter_code
_entity_poly.pdbx_strand_id
1 'polypeptide(L)'
;MAGCGCEPTAVETRAQQRVLWLALALNAAMFVAEVTTGLLIGSTAVLADGLDMLSDATVYAIALAAIGRSPRFKINAATLSGVLLLSLGVGLLWEVVRRFQVGEAPEGLWMMAVSLPALAVNVIVLRLLAHQRNSEVHLRAAWIFTRADVVANVAVILSGLAVVVTGIRYFDLVVGAGIGLYVIREALAILKDARAERASTT
;
A
#
# COMPACT_ATOMS: atom_id res chain seq x y z
N MET A 1 8.53 24.31 23.17
CA MET A 1 9.04 22.97 23.53
C MET A 1 7.86 22.03 23.71
N ALA A 2 7.56 21.24 22.68
CA ALA A 2 6.74 20.03 22.70
C ALA A 2 7.20 19.23 21.47
N GLY A 3 7.78 18.06 21.70
CA GLY A 3 8.61 17.33 20.75
C GLY A 3 7.87 16.91 19.47
N CYS A 4 8.49 17.18 18.33
CA CYS A 4 8.16 16.55 17.06
C CYS A 4 8.25 15.03 17.20
N GLY A 5 7.12 14.34 17.12
CA GLY A 5 7.03 12.89 16.96
C GLY A 5 7.38 12.43 15.54
N CYS A 6 8.47 12.96 15.00
CA CYS A 6 9.14 12.45 13.81
C CYS A 6 10.44 11.80 14.27
N GLU A 7 10.32 10.74 15.07
CA GLU A 7 11.35 9.72 15.05
C GLU A 7 11.00 8.80 13.88
N PRO A 8 11.67 8.88 12.71
CA PRO A 8 11.99 7.64 12.04
C PRO A 8 12.87 6.93 13.07
N THR A 9 12.31 5.95 13.79
CA THR A 9 13.09 5.06 14.67
C THR A 9 14.39 4.80 13.94
N ALA A 10 15.49 5.34 14.47
CA ALA A 10 16.78 5.14 13.87
C ALA A 10 16.89 3.63 13.69
N VAL A 11 17.08 3.17 12.46
CA VAL A 11 17.23 1.75 12.18
C VAL A 11 18.58 1.36 12.79
N GLU A 12 18.57 1.13 14.10
CA GLU A 12 19.77 1.04 14.95
C GLU A 12 20.45 -0.32 14.81
N THR A 13 19.71 -1.34 14.40
CA THR A 13 20.21 -2.71 14.34
C THR A 13 20.15 -3.32 12.93
N ARG A 14 21.15 -4.15 12.59
CA ARG A 14 21.16 -4.95 11.36
C ARG A 14 19.93 -5.86 11.23
N ALA A 15 19.33 -6.25 12.35
CA ALA A 15 18.09 -7.03 12.37
C ALA A 15 16.90 -6.24 11.81
N GLN A 16 16.71 -4.99 12.23
CA GLN A 16 15.66 -4.11 11.69
C GLN A 16 15.85 -3.84 10.19
N GLN A 17 17.09 -3.63 9.74
CA GLN A 17 17.39 -3.46 8.31
C GLN A 17 17.01 -4.70 7.48
N ARG A 18 17.27 -5.91 8.00
CA ARG A 18 16.89 -7.16 7.33
C ARG A 18 15.37 -7.30 7.22
N VAL A 19 14.63 -6.93 8.26
CA VAL A 19 13.16 -6.95 8.25
C VAL A 19 12.62 -5.96 7.21
N LEU A 20 13.15 -4.74 7.16
CA LEU A 20 12.77 -3.73 6.15
C LEU A 20 13.06 -4.20 4.72
N TRP A 21 14.23 -4.82 4.48
CA TRP A 21 14.56 -5.38 3.17
C TRP A 21 13.62 -6.52 2.78
N LEU A 22 13.26 -7.39 3.72
CA LEU A 22 12.31 -8.47 3.48
C LEU A 22 10.91 -7.91 3.17
N ALA A 23 10.43 -6.96 3.96
CA ALA A 23 9.13 -6.30 3.74
C ALA A 23 9.08 -5.58 2.39
N LEU A 24 10.15 -4.87 2.02
CA LEU A 24 10.31 -4.25 0.70
C LEU A 24 10.24 -5.29 -0.42
N ALA A 25 11.00 -6.39 -0.31
CA ALA A 25 11.04 -7.40 -1.35
C ALA A 25 9.69 -8.11 -1.53
N LEU A 26 9.00 -8.42 -0.43
CA LEU A 26 7.69 -9.06 -0.46
C LEU A 26 6.62 -8.15 -1.09
N ASN A 27 6.53 -6.89 -0.63
CA ASN A 27 5.57 -5.94 -1.18
C ASN A 27 5.84 -5.60 -2.65
N ALA A 28 7.12 -5.42 -3.03
CA ALA A 28 7.47 -5.18 -4.42
C ALA A 28 7.14 -6.38 -5.32
N ALA A 29 7.36 -7.61 -4.85
CA ALA A 29 6.99 -8.82 -5.59
C ALA A 29 5.47 -8.96 -5.75
N MET A 30 4.72 -8.71 -4.68
CA MET A 30 3.25 -8.72 -4.70
C MET A 30 2.69 -7.63 -5.63
N PHE A 31 3.22 -6.40 -5.57
CA PHE A 31 2.87 -5.32 -6.49
C PHE A 31 3.00 -5.76 -7.95
N VAL A 32 4.14 -6.37 -8.34
CA VAL A 32 4.34 -6.81 -9.72
C VAL A 32 3.35 -7.92 -10.09
N ALA A 33 3.11 -8.88 -9.20
CA ALA A 33 2.16 -9.97 -9.44
C ALA A 33 0.73 -9.44 -9.59
N GLU A 34 0.26 -8.62 -8.65
CA GLU A 34 -1.10 -8.09 -8.62
C GLU A 34 -1.36 -7.09 -9.74
N VAL A 35 -0.43 -6.19 -10.05
CA VAL A 35 -0.62 -5.29 -11.19
C VAL A 35 -0.66 -6.06 -12.50
N THR A 36 0.23 -7.03 -12.68
CA THR A 36 0.23 -7.86 -13.89
C THR A 36 -1.08 -8.63 -14.02
N THR A 37 -1.49 -9.33 -12.96
CA THR A 37 -2.75 -10.09 -12.96
C THR A 37 -3.96 -9.19 -13.10
N GLY A 38 -4.03 -8.07 -12.38
CA GLY A 38 -5.12 -7.11 -12.41
C GLY A 38 -5.32 -6.50 -13.81
N LEU A 39 -4.24 -6.23 -14.54
CA LEU A 39 -4.31 -5.82 -15.94
C LEU A 39 -4.84 -6.96 -16.85
N LEU A 40 -4.34 -8.18 -16.67
CA LEU A 40 -4.71 -9.34 -17.48
C LEU A 40 -6.19 -9.73 -17.32
N ILE A 41 -6.68 -9.78 -16.08
CA ILE A 41 -8.06 -10.19 -15.77
C ILE A 41 -9.04 -9.01 -15.75
N GLY A 42 -8.50 -7.80 -15.87
CA GLY A 42 -9.30 -6.59 -15.86
C GLY A 42 -9.94 -6.22 -14.52
N SER A 43 -9.29 -6.54 -13.40
CA SER A 43 -9.79 -6.23 -12.06
C SER A 43 -9.20 -4.92 -11.54
N THR A 44 -10.06 -3.95 -11.25
CA THR A 44 -9.66 -2.70 -10.59
C THR A 44 -9.36 -2.90 -9.11
N ALA A 45 -10.02 -3.85 -8.45
CA ALA A 45 -9.76 -4.18 -7.05
C ALA A 45 -8.34 -4.75 -6.87
N VAL A 46 -7.94 -5.70 -7.73
CA VAL A 46 -6.59 -6.28 -7.71
C VAL A 46 -5.54 -5.24 -8.11
N LEU A 47 -5.82 -4.37 -9.09
CA LEU A 47 -4.92 -3.26 -9.41
C LEU A 47 -4.72 -2.32 -8.21
N ALA A 48 -5.79 -2.04 -7.47
CA ALA A 48 -5.75 -1.18 -6.30
C ALA A 48 -4.94 -1.82 -5.16
N ASP A 49 -5.14 -3.11 -4.89
CA ASP A 49 -4.36 -3.90 -3.93
C ASP A 49 -2.86 -3.82 -4.26
N GLY A 50 -2.52 -3.99 -5.54
CA GLY A 50 -1.13 -3.86 -5.99
C GLY A 50 -0.55 -2.46 -5.75
N LEU A 51 -1.32 -1.40 -6.00
CA LEU A 51 -0.86 -0.03 -5.73
C LEU A 51 -0.69 0.27 -4.24
N ASP A 52 -1.47 -0.39 -3.37
CA ASP A 52 -1.30 -0.35 -1.92
C ASP A 52 0.03 -0.99 -1.50
N MET A 53 0.34 -2.18 -2.05
CA MET A 53 1.64 -2.84 -1.87
C MET A 53 2.81 -1.97 -2.36
N LEU A 54 2.61 -1.19 -3.43
CA LEU A 54 3.61 -0.22 -3.90
C LEU A 54 3.79 0.94 -2.92
N SER A 55 2.70 1.42 -2.29
CA SER A 55 2.74 2.45 -1.25
C SER A 55 3.63 1.99 -0.09
N ASP A 56 3.36 0.79 0.43
CA ASP A 56 4.13 0.16 1.50
C ASP A 56 5.60 -0.07 1.13
N ALA A 57 5.85 -0.67 -0.04
CA ALA A 57 7.19 -0.86 -0.57
C ALA A 57 7.96 0.46 -0.62
N THR A 58 7.30 1.54 -1.00
CA THR A 58 7.90 2.86 -1.10
C THR A 58 8.28 3.42 0.28
N VAL A 59 7.44 3.23 1.30
CA VAL A 59 7.77 3.60 2.68
C VAL A 59 9.01 2.85 3.17
N TYR A 60 9.09 1.54 2.94
CA TYR A 60 10.27 0.74 3.32
C TYR A 60 11.53 1.15 2.54
N ALA A 61 11.40 1.46 1.25
CA ALA A 61 12.50 1.93 0.42
C ALA A 61 13.05 3.27 0.93
N ILE A 62 12.18 4.23 1.29
CA ILE A 62 12.59 5.51 1.86
C ILE A 62 13.26 5.31 3.22
N ALA A 63 12.71 4.45 4.08
CA ALA A 63 13.29 4.14 5.39
C ALA A 63 14.72 3.55 5.27
N LEU A 64 14.93 2.64 4.33
CA LEU A 64 16.25 2.07 4.03
C LEU A 64 17.19 3.12 3.42
N ALA A 65 16.71 3.92 2.46
CA ALA A 65 17.49 4.94 1.79
C ALA A 65 17.87 6.12 2.73
N ALA A 66 17.14 6.28 3.84
CA ALA A 66 17.41 7.27 4.86
C ALA A 66 18.65 6.96 5.72
N ILE A 67 19.17 5.74 5.69
CA ILE A 67 20.32 5.31 6.50
C ILE A 67 21.59 5.99 6.00
N GLY A 68 22.20 6.84 6.82
CA GLY A 68 23.46 7.53 6.51
C GLY A 68 23.37 8.61 5.42
N ARG A 69 22.16 9.02 5.01
CA ARG A 69 21.94 10.05 3.98
C ARG A 69 21.46 11.37 4.58
N SER A 70 21.71 12.46 3.85
CA SER A 70 21.31 13.82 4.26
C SER A 70 19.78 14.00 4.27
N PRO A 71 19.24 14.87 5.13
CA PRO A 71 17.79 15.16 5.17
C PRO A 71 17.22 15.57 3.81
N ARG A 72 17.97 16.36 3.03
CA ARG A 72 17.57 16.79 1.68
C ARG A 72 17.33 15.62 0.72
N PHE A 73 18.15 14.56 0.80
CA PHE A 73 17.95 13.36 -0.01
C PHE A 73 16.65 12.64 0.36
N LYS A 74 16.35 12.53 1.67
CA LYS A 74 15.14 11.88 2.18
C LYS A 74 13.88 12.61 1.73
N ILE A 75 13.86 13.93 1.87
CA ILE A 75 12.76 14.79 1.41
C ILE A 75 12.51 14.62 -0.08
N ASN A 76 13.56 14.61 -0.91
CA ASN A 76 13.43 14.45 -2.35
C ASN A 76 12.90 13.06 -2.73
N ALA A 77 13.39 12.01 -2.07
CA ALA A 77 12.90 10.64 -2.27
C ALA A 77 11.42 10.53 -1.92
N ALA A 78 11.01 10.99 -0.73
CA ALA A 78 9.62 10.99 -0.30
C ALA A 78 8.71 11.82 -1.23
N THR A 79 9.19 12.97 -1.71
CA THR A 79 8.44 13.80 -2.66
C THR A 79 8.21 13.06 -3.99
N LEU A 80 9.25 12.46 -4.57
CA LEU A 80 9.15 11.73 -5.83
C LEU A 80 8.18 10.55 -5.72
N SER A 81 8.35 9.77 -4.65
CA SER A 81 7.49 8.65 -4.28
C SER A 81 6.02 9.05 -4.14
N GLY A 82 5.73 10.11 -3.39
CA GLY A 82 4.36 10.61 -3.22
C GLY A 82 3.75 11.11 -4.53
N VAL A 83 4.51 11.76 -5.41
CA VAL A 83 4.02 12.17 -6.74
C VAL A 83 3.71 10.96 -7.61
N LEU A 84 4.57 9.94 -7.60
CA LEU A 84 4.35 8.71 -8.37
C LEU A 84 3.08 7.98 -7.90
N LEU A 85 2.93 7.74 -6.60
CA LEU A 85 1.77 7.08 -6.02
C LEU A 85 0.49 7.87 -6.28
N LEU A 86 0.52 9.20 -6.15
CA LEU A 86 -0.63 10.05 -6.46
C LEU A 86 -1.04 9.92 -7.93
N SER A 87 -0.07 9.92 -8.83
CA SER A 87 -0.32 9.78 -10.27
C SER A 87 -0.93 8.42 -10.60
N LEU A 88 -0.41 7.34 -10.01
CA LEU A 88 -0.94 5.99 -10.18
C LEU A 88 -2.34 5.83 -9.58
N GLY A 89 -2.58 6.37 -8.38
CA GLY A 89 -3.90 6.34 -7.73
C GLY A 89 -4.96 7.10 -8.54
N VAL A 90 -4.62 8.29 -9.07
CA VAL A 90 -5.52 9.03 -9.97
C VAL A 90 -5.77 8.26 -11.26
N GLY A 91 -4.73 7.65 -11.83
CA GLY A 91 -4.85 6.79 -13.01
C GLY A 91 -5.75 5.57 -12.76
N LEU A 92 -5.69 4.98 -11.58
CA LEU A 92 -6.59 3.89 -11.17
C LEU A 92 -8.04 4.36 -11.06
N LEU A 93 -8.31 5.53 -10.45
CA LEU A 93 -9.67 6.06 -10.40
C LEU A 93 -10.22 6.38 -11.79
N TRP A 94 -9.38 6.87 -12.69
CA TRP A 94 -9.75 7.01 -14.10
C TRP A 94 -10.12 5.64 -14.70
N GLU A 95 -9.31 4.61 -14.44
CA GLU A 95 -9.56 3.25 -14.93
C GLU A 95 -10.87 2.67 -14.39
N VAL A 96 -11.21 2.92 -13.13
CA VAL A 96 -12.50 2.57 -12.52
C VAL A 96 -13.64 3.23 -13.30
N VAL A 97 -13.56 4.54 -13.57
CA VAL A 97 -14.59 5.26 -14.34
C VAL A 97 -14.69 4.71 -15.77
N ARG A 98 -13.57 4.43 -16.42
CA ARG A 98 -13.53 3.85 -17.77
C ARG A 98 -14.22 2.48 -17.82
N ARG A 99 -13.92 1.60 -16.86
CA ARG A 99 -14.49 0.24 -16.78
C ARG A 99 -15.94 0.23 -16.31
N PHE A 100 -16.34 1.23 -15.53
CA PHE A 100 -17.75 1.46 -15.20
C PHE A 100 -18.59 1.66 -16.47
N GLN A 101 -18.05 2.38 -17.47
CA GLN A 101 -18.76 2.66 -18.71
C GLN A 101 -18.71 1.53 -19.74
N VAL A 102 -17.56 0.88 -19.94
CA VAL A 102 -17.33 -0.04 -21.08
C VAL A 102 -16.63 -1.36 -20.70
N GLY A 103 -16.42 -1.64 -19.41
CA GLY A 103 -15.68 -2.84 -18.98
C GLY A 103 -16.40 -4.17 -19.26
N GLU A 104 -15.76 -5.28 -18.92
CA GLU A 104 -16.42 -6.57 -18.70
C GLU A 104 -16.21 -6.99 -17.24
N ALA A 105 -16.91 -8.05 -16.79
CA ALA A 105 -16.67 -8.57 -15.44
C ALA A 105 -15.30 -9.24 -15.38
N PRO A 106 -14.48 -8.97 -14.35
CA PRO A 106 -13.18 -9.59 -14.22
C PRO A 106 -13.27 -11.08 -13.87
N GLU A 107 -12.17 -11.81 -14.05
CA GLU A 107 -12.10 -13.21 -13.63
C GLU A 107 -11.98 -13.33 -12.10
N GLY A 108 -13.12 -13.47 -11.42
CA GLY A 108 -13.18 -13.49 -9.96
C GLY A 108 -12.38 -14.61 -9.28
N LEU A 109 -12.16 -15.75 -9.95
CA LEU A 109 -11.27 -16.80 -9.45
C LEU A 109 -9.81 -16.32 -9.33
N TRP A 110 -9.31 -15.58 -10.32
CA TRP A 110 -7.97 -15.02 -10.28
C TRP A 110 -7.84 -13.91 -9.25
N MET A 111 -8.88 -13.10 -9.04
CA MET A 111 -8.91 -12.11 -7.96
C MET A 111 -8.65 -12.77 -6.60
N MET A 112 -9.35 -13.87 -6.32
CA MET A 112 -9.15 -14.63 -5.08
C MET A 112 -7.77 -15.30 -5.04
N ALA A 113 -7.29 -15.84 -6.16
CA ALA A 113 -6.03 -16.56 -6.22
C ALA A 113 -4.81 -15.68 -5.88
N VAL A 114 -4.80 -14.41 -6.28
CA VAL A 114 -3.70 -13.47 -5.98
C VAL A 114 -3.84 -12.81 -4.61
N SER A 115 -5.06 -12.46 -4.18
CA SER A 115 -5.27 -11.82 -2.88
C SER A 115 -5.20 -12.79 -1.69
N LEU A 116 -5.35 -14.11 -1.89
CA LEU A 116 -5.18 -15.10 -0.82
C LEU A 116 -3.74 -15.15 -0.27
N PRO A 117 -2.69 -15.26 -1.11
CA PRO A 117 -1.29 -15.09 -0.67
C PRO A 117 -1.04 -13.76 0.02
N ALA A 118 -1.55 -12.65 -0.53
CA ALA A 118 -1.41 -11.30 0.05
C ALA A 118 -1.98 -11.27 1.49
N LEU A 119 -3.21 -11.76 1.65
CA LEU A 119 -3.88 -11.88 2.92
C LEU A 119 -3.09 -12.75 3.90
N ALA A 120 -2.56 -13.89 3.46
CA ALA A 120 -1.79 -14.79 4.32
C ALA A 120 -0.54 -14.08 4.88
N VAL A 121 0.20 -13.36 4.03
CA VAL A 121 1.36 -12.57 4.44
C VAL A 121 0.95 -11.48 5.43
N ASN A 122 -0.06 -10.67 5.10
CA ASN A 122 -0.50 -9.56 5.94
C ASN A 122 -1.09 -10.02 7.28
N VAL A 123 -1.78 -11.16 7.33
CA VAL A 123 -2.27 -11.75 8.59
C VAL A 123 -1.11 -12.24 9.46
N ILE A 124 -0.09 -12.85 8.88
CA ILE A 124 1.11 -13.29 9.63
C ILE A 124 1.79 -12.06 10.25
N VAL A 125 2.01 -11.01 9.46
CA VAL A 125 2.61 -9.74 9.92
C VAL A 125 1.75 -9.12 11.01
N LEU A 126 0.43 -9.01 10.80
CA LEU A 126 -0.51 -8.42 11.75
C LEU A 126 -0.50 -9.14 13.10
N ARG A 127 -0.44 -10.48 13.11
CA ARG A 127 -0.38 -11.28 14.34
C ARG A 127 0.91 -11.06 15.13
N LEU A 128 2.04 -10.91 14.43
CA LEU A 128 3.33 -10.59 15.05
C LEU A 128 3.31 -9.20 15.69
N LEU A 129 2.73 -8.22 15.00
CA LEU A 129 2.59 -6.84 15.49
C LEU A 129 1.56 -6.70 16.62
N ALA A 130 0.50 -7.51 16.63
CA ALA A 130 -0.55 -7.45 17.65
C ALA A 130 -0.02 -7.65 19.07
N HIS A 131 1.02 -8.48 19.22
CA HIS A 131 1.67 -8.74 20.51
C HIS A 131 2.52 -7.56 21.01
N GLN A 132 2.91 -6.63 20.12
CA GLN A 132 3.80 -5.50 20.43
C GLN A 132 3.11 -4.12 20.29
N ARG A 133 1.80 -4.09 20.07
CA ARG A 133 1.02 -2.87 19.77
C ARG A 133 1.01 -1.79 20.87
N ASN A 134 1.32 -2.18 22.11
CA ASN A 134 1.30 -1.28 23.27
C ASN A 134 2.68 -0.71 23.62
N SER A 135 3.73 -1.19 22.96
CA SER A 135 5.10 -0.84 23.32
C SER A 135 5.45 0.58 22.85
N GLU A 136 5.20 0.87 21.56
CA GLU A 136 5.68 2.10 20.93
C GLU A 136 4.71 2.64 19.87
N VAL A 137 4.70 3.97 19.68
CA VAL A 137 3.78 4.66 18.75
C VAL A 137 3.98 4.16 17.31
N HIS A 138 5.23 3.91 16.92
CA HIS A 138 5.57 3.42 15.59
C HIS A 138 5.05 2.00 15.32
N LEU A 139 5.08 1.11 16.33
CA LEU A 139 4.52 -0.25 16.24
C LEU A 139 3.00 -0.23 16.19
N ARG A 140 2.37 0.71 16.92
CA ARG A 140 0.92 0.93 16.82
C ARG A 140 0.51 1.41 15.44
N ALA A 141 1.26 2.33 14.85
CA ALA A 141 1.03 2.79 13.48
C ALA A 141 1.13 1.63 12.49
N ALA A 142 2.23 0.87 12.54
CA ALA A 142 2.40 -0.32 11.69
C ALA A 142 1.25 -1.33 11.85
N TRP A 143 0.77 -1.58 13.07
CA TRP A 143 -0.41 -2.44 13.29
C TRP A 143 -1.70 -1.90 12.67
N ILE A 144 -1.92 -0.58 12.67
CA ILE A 144 -3.08 0.05 12.04
C ILE A 144 -3.01 -0.09 10.53
N PHE A 145 -1.84 0.17 9.93
CA PHE A 145 -1.61 0.03 8.49
C PHE A 145 -1.81 -1.42 8.04
N THR A 146 -1.11 -2.39 8.65
CA THR A 146 -1.27 -3.81 8.29
C THR A 146 -2.72 -4.31 8.47
N ARG A 147 -3.48 -3.72 9.39
CA ARG A 147 -4.91 -4.04 9.53
C ARG A 147 -5.73 -3.54 8.35
N ALA A 148 -5.41 -2.36 7.80
CA ALA A 148 -6.05 -1.84 6.61
C ALA A 148 -5.80 -2.77 5.41
N ASP A 149 -4.56 -3.24 5.21
CA ASP A 149 -4.20 -4.13 4.10
C ASP A 149 -4.96 -5.47 4.20
N VAL A 150 -5.06 -6.04 5.41
CA VAL A 150 -5.88 -7.25 5.64
C VAL A 150 -7.34 -7.00 5.25
N VAL A 151 -7.90 -5.82 5.56
CA VAL A 151 -9.28 -5.47 5.19
C VAL A 151 -9.39 -5.31 3.67
N ALA A 152 -8.39 -4.69 3.01
CA ALA A 152 -8.33 -4.55 1.57
C ALA A 152 -8.28 -5.93 0.88
N ASN A 153 -7.36 -6.82 1.25
CA ASN A 153 -7.25 -8.16 0.67
C ASN A 153 -8.55 -8.97 0.88
N VAL A 154 -9.17 -8.88 2.06
CA VAL A 154 -10.47 -9.53 2.31
C VAL A 154 -11.57 -8.94 1.41
N ALA A 155 -11.60 -7.61 1.23
CA ALA A 155 -12.56 -6.97 0.33
C ALA A 155 -12.36 -7.42 -1.13
N VAL A 156 -11.12 -7.58 -1.60
CA VAL A 156 -10.82 -8.10 -2.94
C VAL A 156 -11.26 -9.55 -3.09
N ILE A 157 -11.01 -10.40 -2.09
CA ILE A 157 -11.46 -11.81 -2.09
C ILE A 157 -12.99 -11.90 -2.13
N LEU A 158 -13.68 -11.14 -1.26
CA LEU A 158 -15.14 -11.12 -1.23
C LEU A 158 -15.73 -10.57 -2.53
N SER A 159 -15.08 -9.56 -3.13
CA SER A 159 -15.44 -9.06 -4.44
C SER A 159 -15.26 -10.11 -5.52
N GLY A 160 -14.14 -10.84 -5.54
CA GLY A 160 -13.88 -11.94 -6.47
C GLY A 160 -14.93 -13.03 -6.35
N LEU A 161 -15.30 -13.43 -5.13
CA LEU A 161 -16.38 -14.38 -4.88
C LEU A 161 -17.73 -13.86 -5.39
N ALA A 162 -18.06 -12.59 -5.10
CA ALA A 162 -19.29 -11.98 -5.58
C ALA A 162 -19.36 -11.93 -7.11
N VAL A 163 -18.24 -11.63 -7.79
CA VAL A 163 -18.14 -11.67 -9.25
C VAL A 163 -18.32 -13.09 -9.77
N VAL A 164 -17.73 -14.11 -9.16
CA VAL A 164 -17.91 -15.52 -9.57
C VAL A 164 -19.38 -15.95 -9.47
N VAL A 165 -20.07 -15.59 -8.37
CA VAL A 165 -21.45 -16.02 -8.12
C VAL A 165 -22.46 -15.24 -8.96
N THR A 166 -22.25 -13.94 -9.15
CA THR A 166 -23.25 -13.04 -9.75
C THR A 166 -22.93 -12.61 -11.17
N GLY A 167 -21.67 -12.67 -11.60
CA GLY A 167 -21.18 -12.04 -12.83
C GLY A 167 -21.18 -10.51 -12.80
N ILE A 168 -21.49 -9.88 -11.66
CA ILE A 168 -21.65 -8.43 -11.55
C ILE A 168 -20.29 -7.77 -11.32
N ARG A 169 -19.82 -6.99 -12.29
CA ARG A 169 -18.55 -6.25 -12.20
C ARG A 169 -18.50 -5.16 -11.12
N TYR A 170 -19.65 -4.65 -10.68
CA TYR A 170 -19.71 -3.48 -9.78
C TYR A 170 -19.06 -3.74 -8.42
N PHE A 171 -19.02 -4.99 -7.97
CA PHE A 171 -18.29 -5.36 -6.75
C PHE A 171 -16.80 -5.00 -6.87
N ASP A 172 -16.18 -5.35 -7.99
CA ASP A 172 -14.78 -5.03 -8.27
C ASP A 172 -14.54 -3.52 -8.32
N LEU A 173 -15.39 -2.80 -9.05
CA LEU A 173 -15.26 -1.35 -9.22
C LEU A 173 -15.38 -0.58 -7.90
N VAL A 174 -16.31 -0.99 -7.03
CA VAL A 174 -16.49 -0.34 -5.72
C VAL A 174 -15.30 -0.59 -4.81
N VAL A 175 -14.80 -1.84 -4.75
CA VAL A 175 -13.63 -2.18 -3.94
C VAL A 175 -12.38 -1.48 -4.49
N GLY A 176 -12.16 -1.53 -5.81
CA GLY A 176 -11.05 -0.85 -6.47
C GLY A 176 -11.07 0.67 -6.28
N ALA A 177 -12.24 1.30 -6.34
CA ALA A 177 -12.38 2.72 -6.03
C ALA A 177 -12.02 3.03 -4.56
N GLY A 178 -12.50 2.20 -3.63
CA GLY A 178 -12.26 2.37 -2.20
C GLY A 178 -10.77 2.28 -1.85
N ILE A 179 -10.09 1.22 -2.31
CA ILE A 179 -8.65 1.04 -2.10
C ILE A 179 -7.86 2.11 -2.86
N GLY A 180 -8.24 2.45 -4.10
CA GLY A 180 -7.59 3.51 -4.86
C GLY A 180 -7.66 4.89 -4.18
N LEU A 181 -8.79 5.23 -3.57
CA LEU A 181 -8.93 6.45 -2.75
C LEU A 181 -8.04 6.42 -1.50
N TYR A 182 -7.87 5.23 -0.90
CA TYR A 182 -6.98 5.04 0.23
C TYR A 182 -5.52 5.30 -0.18
N VAL A 183 -5.04 4.70 -1.27
CA VAL A 183 -3.69 4.95 -1.81
C VAL A 183 -3.45 6.43 -2.13
N ILE A 184 -4.43 7.12 -2.73
CA ILE A 184 -4.33 8.57 -2.98
C ILE A 184 -4.16 9.34 -1.67
N ARG A 185 -4.93 8.99 -0.63
CA ARG A 185 -4.82 9.63 0.68
C ARG A 185 -3.42 9.43 1.28
N GLU A 186 -2.85 8.24 1.16
CA GLU A 186 -1.48 7.97 1.63
C GLU A 186 -0.43 8.77 0.85
N ALA A 187 -0.54 8.81 -0.48
CA ALA A 187 0.34 9.61 -1.32
C ALA A 187 0.30 11.10 -0.94
N LEU A 188 -0.89 11.64 -0.65
CA LEU A 188 -1.05 13.01 -0.17
C LEU A 188 -0.45 13.23 1.22
N ALA A 189 -0.54 12.25 2.12
CA ALA A 189 0.10 12.29 3.43
C ALA A 189 1.62 12.36 3.30
N ILE A 190 2.22 11.47 2.49
CA ILE A 190 3.67 11.47 2.21
C ILE A 190 4.12 12.83 1.65
N LEU A 191 3.38 13.39 0.68
CA LEU A 191 3.70 14.69 0.10
C LEU A 191 3.59 15.84 1.12
N LYS A 192 2.62 15.78 2.02
CA LYS A 192 2.45 16.77 3.09
C LYS A 192 3.62 16.71 4.06
N ASP A 193 4.01 15.53 4.49
CA ASP A 193 5.11 15.32 5.44
C ASP A 193 6.45 15.77 4.83
N ALA A 194 6.72 15.41 3.57
CA ALA A 194 7.91 15.86 2.85
C ALA A 194 7.98 17.39 2.69
N ARG A 195 6.84 18.05 2.47
CA ARG A 195 6.77 19.53 2.38
C ARG A 195 7.03 20.18 3.74
N ALA A 196 6.47 19.65 4.82
CA ALA A 196 6.69 20.15 6.16
C ALA A 196 8.18 20.05 6.56
N GLU A 197 8.82 18.92 6.28
CA GLU A 197 10.24 18.71 6.57
C GLU A 197 11.17 19.60 5.71
N ARG A 198 10.78 19.89 4.46
CA ARG A 198 11.48 20.87 3.62
C ARG A 198 11.42 22.27 4.20
N ALA A 199 10.25 22.69 4.70
CA ALA A 199 10.06 24.01 5.29
C ALA A 199 10.83 24.19 6.60
N SER A 200 11.03 23.13 7.40
CA SER A 200 11.83 23.20 8.63
C SER A 200 13.35 23.14 8.40
N THR A 201 13.80 22.74 7.20
CA THR A 201 15.22 22.61 6.84
C THR A 201 15.75 23.80 6.02
N THR A 202 14.88 24.76 5.69
CA THR A 202 15.21 25.99 4.95
C THR A 202 15.28 27.16 5.93
#